data_AF-A0A350PAX2-F1
#
_entry.id   AF-A0A350PAX2-F1
#
_cell.length_a   1.000
_cell.length_b   1.000
_cell.length_c   1.000
_cell.angle_alpha   90.00
_cell.angle_beta   90.00
_cell.angle_gamma   90.00
#
_symmetry.space_group_name_H-M   'P 1'
#
loop_
_entity.id
_entity.type
_entity.pdbx_description
1 polymer ?
#
loop_
_entity_poly.entity_id
_entity_poly.type
_entity_poly.pdbx_seq_one_letter_code
_entity_poly.pdbx_strand_id
1 'polypeptide(L)'
;LSADYEIQALSSEITEEEIFISNGRSALITTTSELKTNVKQFRLGGSWNLHERFTLRGGYNLPDLTDSDSWGASSGFSLYLPFDKFSPSVGYAFVLEPNRISNMHVFSISLKL
;
A
#
# COMPACT_ATOMS: atom_id res chain seq x y z
N LEU A 1 -11.30 -16.63 0.85
CA LEU A 1 -10.34 -16.24 -0.22
C LEU A 1 -10.90 -14.99 -0.89
N SER A 2 -10.08 -13.96 -1.09
CA SER A 2 -10.42 -12.68 -1.71
C SER A 2 -9.36 -12.35 -2.76
N ALA A 3 -9.78 -11.80 -3.91
CA ALA A 3 -8.89 -11.38 -4.98
C ALA A 3 -9.40 -10.05 -5.52
N ASP A 4 -8.55 -9.02 -5.45
CA ASP A 4 -8.87 -7.66 -5.85
C ASP A 4 -7.87 -7.20 -6.92
N TYR A 5 -8.37 -6.57 -7.97
CA TYR A 5 -7.56 -6.01 -9.06
C TYR A 5 -7.97 -4.55 -9.30
N GLU A 6 -6.99 -3.65 -9.35
CA GLU A 6 -7.25 -2.22 -9.48
C GLU A 6 -6.26 -1.56 -10.45
N ILE A 7 -6.76 -0.65 -11.30
CA ILE A 7 -5.96 0.13 -12.24
C ILE A 7 -6.09 1.60 -11.84
N GLN A 8 -4.96 2.26 -11.58
CA GLN A 8 -4.90 3.69 -11.29
C GLN A 8 -4.15 4.43 -12.39
N ALA A 9 -4.76 5.50 -12.92
CA ALA A 9 -4.11 6.44 -13.82
C ALA A 9 -3.66 7.66 -13.00
N LEU A 10 -2.35 7.88 -12.89
CA LEU A 10 -1.76 9.02 -12.21
C LEU A 10 -1.21 10.00 -13.25
N SER A 11 -1.53 11.28 -13.09
CA SER A 11 -0.97 12.37 -13.88
C SER A 11 -0.17 13.26 -12.95
N SER A 12 1.12 13.45 -13.23
CA SER A 12 1.99 14.37 -12.51
C SER A 12 2.51 15.42 -13.47
N GLU A 13 2.37 16.69 -13.09
CA GLU A 13 2.93 17.82 -13.83
C GLU A 13 4.21 18.26 -13.12
N ILE A 14 5.33 18.27 -13.85
CA ILE A 14 6.60 18.80 -13.34
C ILE A 14 6.90 20.08 -14.12
N THR A 15 6.93 21.21 -13.41
CA THR A 15 7.30 22.51 -13.95
C THR A 15 8.77 22.76 -13.64
N GLU A 16 9.61 22.78 -14.68
CA GLU A 16 11.02 23.14 -14.57
C GLU A 16 11.20 24.56 -15.11
N GLU A 17 11.62 25.48 -14.23
CA GLU A 17 11.89 26.88 -14.58
C GLU A 17 13.40 27.10 -14.70
N GLU A 18 13.90 27.29 -15.91
CA GLU A 18 15.28 27.67 -16.15
C GLU A 18 15.37 29.17 -16.51
N ILE A 19 16.22 29.91 -15.79
CA ILE A 19 16.49 31.33 -16.05
C ILE A 19 17.72 31.45 -16.94
N PHE A 20 17.53 31.82 -18.21
CA PHE A 20 18.63 32.05 -19.14
C PHE A 20 18.93 33.54 -19.23
N ILE A 21 20.16 33.92 -18.87
CA ILE A 21 20.64 35.32 -18.99
C ILE A 21 21.47 35.43 -20.27
N SER A 22 20.94 36.12 -21.29
CA SER A 22 21.68 36.46 -22.51
C SER A 22 21.59 37.97 -22.77
N ASN A 23 22.75 38.62 -23.00
CA ASN A 23 22.87 40.06 -23.29
C ASN A 23 22.16 41.00 -22.30
N GLY A 24 22.24 40.72 -20.99
CA GLY A 24 21.74 41.62 -19.94
C GLY A 24 20.22 41.73 -19.81
N ARG A 25 19.45 40.89 -20.51
CA ARG A 25 18.00 40.73 -20.33
C ARG A 25 17.71 39.29 -19.91
N SER A 26 16.94 39.13 -18.84
CA SER A 26 16.49 37.81 -18.38
C SER A 26 15.34 37.34 -19.27
N ALA A 27 15.45 36.13 -19.83
CA ALA A 27 14.34 35.44 -20.47
C ALA A 27 13.99 34.22 -19.61
N LEU A 28 12.73 34.14 -19.18
CA LEU A 28 12.20 33.03 -18.39
C LEU A 28 11.68 31.99 -19.37
N ILE A 29 12.30 30.81 -19.41
CA ILE A 29 11.84 29.69 -20.24
C ILE A 29 11.20 28.68 -19.29
N THR A 30 9.87 28.59 -19.33
CA THR A 30 9.10 27.60 -18.56
C THR A 30 8.96 26.34 -19.41
N THR A 31 9.56 25.23 -18.96
CA THR A 31 9.33 23.92 -19.58
C THR A 31 8.37 23.13 -18.71
N THR A 32 7.14 22.96 -19.18
CA THR A 32 6.13 22.12 -18.52
C THR A 32 6.22 20.71 -19.10
N SER A 33 6.53 19.73 -18.26
CA SER A 33 6.54 18.30 -18.65
C SER A 33 5.40 17.57 -17.94
N GLU A 34 4.44 17.05 -18.72
CA GLU A 34 3.36 16.18 -18.22
C GLU A 34 3.83 14.72 -18.22
N LEU A 35 4.00 14.13 -17.03
CA LEU A 35 4.26 12.70 -16.86
C LEU A 35 2.94 11.98 -16.57
N LYS A 36 2.47 11.18 -17.53
CA LYS A 36 1.30 10.30 -17.37
C LYS A 36 1.77 8.88 -17.06
N THR A 37 1.52 8.41 -15.84
CA THR A 37 1.91 7.07 -15.39
C THR A 37 0.65 6.27 -15.06
N ASN A 38 0.53 5.07 -15.65
CA ASN A 38 -0.53 4.13 -15.30
C ASN A 38 0.06 3.08 -14.35
N VAL A 39 -0.45 3.00 -13.12
CA VAL A 39 -0.05 2.00 -12.13
C VAL A 39 -1.15 0.96 -12.05
N LYS A 40 -0.78 -0.31 -12.26
CA LYS A 40 -1.71 -1.45 -12.14
C LYS A 40 -1.33 -2.22 -10.90
N GLN A 41 -2.27 -2.33 -9.96
CA GLN A 41 -2.05 -3.09 -8.72
C GLN A 41 -2.94 -4.34 -8.66
N PHE A 42 -2.41 -5.39 -8.03
CA PHE A 42 -3.11 -6.65 -7.82
C PHE A 42 -2.89 -7.14 -6.40
N ARG A 43 -3.98 -7.53 -5.74
CA ARG A 43 -3.95 -7.98 -4.34
C ARG A 43 -4.72 -9.28 -4.19
N LEU A 44 -4.07 -10.25 -3.57
CA LEU A 44 -4.66 -11.52 -3.18
C LEU A 44 -4.66 -11.64 -1.67
N GLY A 45 -5.76 -12.10 -1.10
CA GLY A 45 -5.95 -12.25 0.33
C GLY A 45 -6.63 -13.56 0.70
N GLY A 46 -6.15 -14.22 1.74
CA GLY A 46 -6.75 -15.39 2.35
C GLY A 46 -7.02 -15.14 3.82
N SER A 47 -8.15 -15.64 4.31
CA SER A 47 -8.42 -15.76 5.74
C SER A 47 -8.86 -17.19 6.04
N TRP A 48 -8.38 -17.72 7.15
CA TRP A 48 -8.73 -19.05 7.63
C TRP A 48 -9.06 -18.99 9.12
N ASN A 49 -10.30 -19.32 9.46
CA ASN A 49 -10.73 -19.52 10.83
C ASN A 49 -10.27 -20.91 11.29
N LEU A 50 -9.17 -20.98 12.02
CA LEU A 50 -8.70 -22.23 12.64
C LEU A 50 -9.54 -22.61 13.85
N HIS A 51 -10.08 -21.60 14.53
CA HIS A 51 -10.95 -21.75 15.68
C HIS A 51 -11.97 -20.61 15.73
N GLU A 52 -13.06 -20.76 16.50
CA GLU A 52 -14.06 -19.67 16.69
C GLU A 52 -13.43 -18.38 17.22
N ARG A 53 -12.27 -18.50 17.87
CA ARG A 53 -11.52 -17.40 18.48
C ARG A 53 -10.22 -17.08 17.77
N PHE A 54 -9.84 -17.83 16.74
CA PHE A 54 -8.56 -17.64 16.07
C PHE A 54 -8.72 -17.62 14.55
N THR A 55 -8.39 -16.48 13.96
CA THR A 55 -8.38 -16.30 12.52
C THR A 55 -6.97 -15.99 12.05
N LEU A 56 -6.45 -16.80 11.14
CA LEU A 56 -5.22 -16.54 10.43
C LEU A 56 -5.53 -15.81 9.11
N ARG A 57 -4.66 -14.88 8.72
CA ARG A 57 -4.78 -14.09 7.50
C ARG A 57 -3.46 -14.06 6.77
N GLY A 58 -3.52 -14.15 5.45
CA GLY A 58 -2.36 -14.01 4.58
C GLY A 58 -2.73 -13.16 3.37
N GLY A 59 -1.77 -12.41 2.85
CA GLY A 59 -1.97 -11.56 1.69
C GLY A 59 -0.71 -11.49 0.83
N TYR A 60 -0.92 -11.22 -0.45
CA TYR A 60 0.11 -10.97 -1.43
C TYR A 60 -0.32 -9.77 -2.27
N ASN A 61 0.59 -8.85 -2.52
CA ASN A 61 0.31 -7.59 -3.19
C ASN A 61 1.38 -7.29 -4.23
N LEU A 62 0.96 -6.96 -5.44
CA LEU A 62 1.78 -6.49 -6.55
C LEU A 62 1.36 -5.04 -6.83
N PRO A 63 2.09 -4.03 -6.34
CA PRO A 63 1.72 -2.63 -6.55
C PRO A 63 1.88 -2.17 -8.01
N ASP A 64 2.81 -2.73 -8.77
CA ASP A 64 2.95 -2.46 -10.20
C ASP A 64 3.12 -3.77 -10.99
N LEU A 65 2.18 -4.09 -11.87
CA LEU A 65 2.30 -5.24 -12.77
C LEU A 65 3.39 -5.07 -13.84
N THR A 66 3.84 -3.83 -14.07
CA THR A 66 4.87 -3.49 -15.04
C THR A 66 6.27 -3.74 -14.48
N ASP A 67 6.42 -3.66 -13.15
CA ASP A 67 7.65 -3.96 -12.41
C ASP A 67 7.45 -5.18 -11.50
N SER A 68 7.74 -6.36 -12.05
CA SER A 68 7.55 -7.64 -11.37
C SER A 68 8.45 -7.85 -10.14
N ASP A 69 9.49 -7.03 -9.97
CA ASP A 69 10.38 -7.13 -8.81
C ASP A 69 9.79 -6.45 -7.57
N SER A 70 8.76 -5.63 -7.75
CA SER A 70 8.00 -4.99 -6.66
C SER A 70 6.85 -5.90 -6.20
N TRP A 71 7.05 -6.61 -5.09
CA TRP A 71 6.01 -7.47 -4.52
C TRP A 71 6.05 -7.46 -2.99
N GLY A 72 4.87 -7.35 -2.40
CA GLY A 72 4.65 -7.38 -0.96
C GLY A 72 3.93 -8.65 -0.54
N ALA A 73 4.25 -9.13 0.65
CA ALA A 73 3.54 -10.22 1.29
C ALA A 73 3.11 -9.79 2.69
N SER A 74 1.96 -10.26 3.14
CA SER A 74 1.49 -10.00 4.49
C SER A 74 0.97 -11.28 5.14
N SER A 75 1.13 -11.36 6.45
CA SER A 75 0.63 -12.45 7.26
C SER A 75 0.23 -11.93 8.62
N GLY A 76 -0.85 -12.43 9.19
CA GLY A 76 -1.34 -11.97 10.47
C GLY A 76 -2.30 -12.94 11.11
N PHE A 77 -2.64 -12.67 12.36
CA PHE A 77 -3.65 -13.41 13.08
C PHE A 77 -4.52 -12.46 13.90
N SER A 78 -5.70 -12.95 14.27
CA SER A 78 -6.62 -12.27 15.16
C SER A 78 -7.09 -13.27 16.21
N LEU A 79 -7.01 -12.87 17.48
CA LEU A 79 -7.50 -13.60 18.64
C LEU A 79 -8.72 -12.86 19.21
N TYR A 80 -9.83 -13.56 19.32
CA TYR A 80 -11.07 -13.06 19.91
C TYR A 80 -11.18 -13.57 21.34
N LEU A 81 -11.25 -12.65 22.30
CA LEU A 81 -11.30 -13.01 23.70
C LEU A 81 -12.75 -13.32 24.13
N PRO A 82 -12.96 -14.31 25.00
CA PRO A 82 -14.29 -14.76 25.41
C PRO A 82 -14.88 -13.89 26.52
N PHE A 83 -15.02 -12.59 26.26
CA PHE A 83 -15.73 -11.69 27.16
C PHE A 83 -17.07 -11.32 26.55
N ASP A 84 -18.16 -11.63 27.26
CA ASP A 84 -19.53 -11.28 26.86
C ASP A 84 -19.74 -9.77 26.77
N LYS A 85 -19.00 -8.99 27.56
CA LYS A 85 -19.02 -7.53 27.52
C LYS A 85 -17.88 -7.00 26.66
N PHE A 86 -18.22 -6.20 25.66
CA PHE A 86 -17.33 -5.52 24.73
C PHE A 86 -16.60 -6.36 23.65
N SER A 87 -16.71 -7.70 23.67
CA SER A 87 -16.11 -8.61 22.68
C SER A 87 -14.70 -8.18 22.20
N PRO A 88 -13.72 -8.01 23.11
CA PRO A 88 -12.42 -7.50 22.75
C PRO A 88 -11.67 -8.48 21.87
N SER A 89 -10.89 -7.94 20.94
CA SER A 89 -10.04 -8.71 20.04
C SER A 89 -8.67 -8.07 19.91
N VAL A 90 -7.66 -8.92 19.75
CA VAL A 90 -6.28 -8.53 19.52
C VAL A 90 -5.86 -9.10 18.17
N GLY A 91 -5.20 -8.27 17.38
CA GLY A 91 -4.67 -8.65 16.08
C GLY A 91 -3.21 -8.29 15.97
N TYR A 92 -2.50 -9.09 15.20
CA TYR A 92 -1.13 -8.83 14.79
C TYR A 92 -1.02 -9.09 13.30
N ALA A 93 -0.37 -8.18 12.58
CA ALA A 93 -0.07 -8.34 11.17
C ALA A 93 1.38 -7.93 10.88
N PHE A 94 2.06 -8.77 10.12
CA PHE A 94 3.34 -8.51 9.52
C PHE A 94 3.12 -8.16 8.05
N VAL A 95 3.73 -7.07 7.59
CA VAL A 95 3.67 -6.62 6.19
C VAL A 95 5.08 -6.43 5.70
N LEU A 96 5.43 -7.15 4.63
CA LEU A 96 6.65 -6.95 3.86
C LEU A 96 6.36 -5.93 2.77
N GLU A 97 7.15 -4.86 2.75
CA GLU A 97 6.99 -3.78 1.81
C GLU A 97 7.46 -4.19 0.40
N PRO A 98 6.82 -3.72 -0.70
CA PRO A 98 7.08 -4.23 -2.04
C PRO A 98 8.53 -4.15 -2.53
N ASN A 99 9.28 -3.15 -2.06
CA ASN A 99 10.69 -2.96 -2.42
C ASN A 99 11.64 -3.72 -1.48
N ARG A 100 11.11 -4.45 -0.49
CA ARG A 100 11.84 -5.27 0.49
C ARG A 100 12.90 -4.53 1.30
N ILE A 101 12.86 -3.19 1.31
CA ILE A 101 13.76 -2.32 2.08
C ILE A 101 13.36 -2.31 3.57
N SER A 102 12.06 -2.47 3.85
CA SER A 102 11.50 -2.38 5.20
C SER A 102 10.44 -3.45 5.45
N ASN A 103 10.18 -3.67 6.74
CA ASN A 103 9.07 -4.48 7.23
C ASN A 103 8.24 -3.68 8.24
N MET A 104 6.96 -4.00 8.31
CA MET A 104 6.02 -3.34 9.21
C MET A 104 5.33 -4.36 10.11
N HIS A 105 5.37 -4.09 11.40
CA HIS A 105 4.70 -4.86 12.44
C HIS A 105 3.52 -4.06 12.98
N VAL A 106 2.29 -4.52 12.72
CA VAL A 106 1.05 -3.86 13.12
C VAL A 106 0.41 -4.63 14.25
N PHE A 107 0.15 -3.94 15.36
CA PHE A 107 -0.62 -4.47 16.49
C PHE A 107 -1.95 -3.72 16.56
N SER A 108 -3.05 -4.46 16.65
CA SER A 108 -4.40 -3.89 16.71
C SER A 108 -5.14 -4.41 17.94
N ILE A 109 -5.83 -3.51 18.64
CA ILE A 109 -6.77 -3.86 19.70
C ILE A 109 -8.12 -3.29 19.28
N SER A 110 -9.17 -4.08 19.36
CA SER A 110 -10.52 -3.63 19.01
C SER A 110 -11.49 -4.04 20.11
N LEU A 111 -12.31 -3.08 20.55
CA LEU A 111 -13.43 -3.28 21.46
C LEU A 111 -14.71 -2.94 20.70
N LYS A 112 -15.72 -3.79 20.80
CA LYS A 112 -17.07 -3.53 20.28
C LYS A 112 -17.93 -3.01 21.42
N LEU A 113 -18.22 -1.71 21.43
CA LEU A 113 -19.13 -1.09 22.40
C LEU A 113 -20.60 -1.40 22.10
#